data_AF-A0A7X0NEQ4-F1
#
_entry.id   AF-A0A7X0NEQ4-F1
#
_cell.length_a   1.000
_cell.length_b   1.000
_cell.length_c   1.000
_cell.angle_alpha   90.00
_cell.angle_beta   90.00
_cell.angle_gamma   90.00
#
_symmetry.space_group_name_H-M   'P 1'
#
loop_
_entity.id
_entity.type
_entity.pdbx_description
1 polymer ?
#
loop_
_entity_poly.entity_id
_entity_poly.type
_entity_poly.pdbx_seq_one_letter_code
_entity_poly.pdbx_strand_id
1 'polypeptide(L)'
;MDKLFLGIGNHVVCLNKKDGDEQWKTKVKSSTITNVYYEEGFVYAYSGGHLFCISAQDGSIVWENQLKGLGYGTCIIASEQQSTSVIASQIATQQAAASAVIVAGSASSAT
;
A
#
# COMPACT_ATOMS: atom_id res chain seq x y z
N MET A 1 1.40 -0.07 10.03
CA MET A 1 1.51 -0.92 8.84
C MET A 1 2.71 -1.83 9.03
N ASP A 2 2.46 -3.08 9.36
CA ASP A 2 3.45 -4.06 9.84
C ASP A 2 3.91 -5.03 8.74
N LYS A 3 3.44 -4.85 7.50
CA LYS A 3 3.80 -5.65 6.34
C LYS A 3 4.74 -4.87 5.42
N LEU A 4 5.74 -5.55 4.88
CA LEU A 4 6.65 -5.06 3.86
C LEU A 4 6.51 -5.95 2.62
N PHE A 5 6.20 -5.37 1.46
CA PHE A 5 6.05 -6.11 0.21
C PHE A 5 7.27 -5.88 -0.67
N LEU A 6 7.80 -6.97 -1.24
CA LEU A 6 9.00 -6.98 -2.08
C LEU A 6 8.70 -7.68 -3.40
N GLY A 7 9.19 -7.12 -4.49
CA GLY A 7 9.24 -7.79 -5.80
C GLY A 7 10.67 -8.14 -6.13
N ILE A 8 11.01 -9.43 -6.18
CA ILE A 8 12.37 -9.91 -6.47
C ILE A 8 12.34 -11.13 -7.38
N GLY A 9 13.07 -11.07 -8.49
CA GLY A 9 12.97 -12.09 -9.55
C GLY A 9 11.50 -12.23 -9.98
N ASN A 10 10.96 -13.44 -9.99
CA ASN A 10 9.54 -13.70 -10.26
C ASN A 10 8.71 -13.96 -8.99
N HIS A 11 9.14 -13.43 -7.84
CA HIS A 11 8.44 -13.59 -6.56
C HIS A 11 8.01 -12.26 -5.97
N VAL A 12 6.75 -12.21 -5.53
CA VAL A 12 6.27 -11.20 -4.59
C VAL A 12 6.33 -11.80 -3.20
N VAL A 13 6.94 -11.10 -2.26
CA VAL A 13 7.16 -11.56 -0.88
C VAL A 13 6.55 -10.56 0.07
N CYS A 14 5.86 -11.05 1.10
CA CYS A 14 5.45 -10.24 2.24
C CYS A 14 6.27 -10.64 3.45
N LEU A 15 6.95 -9.65 4.03
CA LEU A 15 7.68 -9.77 5.28
C LEU A 15 6.93 -9.03 6.39
N ASN A 16 7.10 -9.49 7.62
CA ASN A 16 6.81 -8.69 8.79
C ASN A 16 7.88 -7.60 8.94
N LYS A 17 7.44 -6.35 9.05
CA LYS A 17 8.33 -5.18 9.14
C LYS A 17 9.13 -5.12 10.44
N LYS A 18 8.66 -5.78 11.51
CA LYS A 18 9.28 -5.71 12.85
C LYS A 18 10.49 -6.62 12.98
N ASP A 19 10.37 -7.84 12.46
CA ASP A 19 11.35 -8.92 12.66
C ASP A 19 11.95 -9.44 11.35
N GLY A 20 11.29 -9.17 10.21
CA GLY A 20 11.74 -9.61 8.89
C GLY A 20 11.21 -10.98 8.46
N ASP A 21 10.34 -11.63 9.26
CA ASP A 21 9.84 -12.97 8.95
C ASP A 21 8.98 -12.97 7.68
N GLU A 22 9.19 -13.98 6.83
CA GLU A 22 8.35 -14.22 5.64
C GLU A 22 6.96 -14.69 6.07
N GLN A 23 5.94 -13.87 5.78
CA GLN A 23 4.54 -14.24 6.01
C GLN A 23 3.98 -15.03 4.83
N TRP A 24 4.31 -14.62 3.60
CA TRP A 24 3.95 -15.35 2.39
C TRP A 24 4.88 -15.01 1.23
N LYS A 25 4.93 -15.90 0.24
CA LYS A 25 5.67 -15.74 -1.00
C LYS A 25 4.87 -16.30 -2.18
N THR A 26 4.74 -15.48 -3.22
CA THR A 26 3.93 -15.79 -4.41
C THR A 26 4.79 -15.72 -5.65
N LYS A 27 4.84 -16.81 -6.40
CA LYS A 27 5.53 -16.87 -7.69
C LYS A 27 4.59 -16.45 -8.81
N VAL A 28 5.00 -15.46 -9.60
CA VAL A 28 4.25 -15.00 -10.78
C VAL A 28 4.77 -15.63 -12.07
N LYS A 29 3.91 -15.77 -13.08
CA LYS A 29 4.23 -16.41 -14.37
C LYS A 29 4.91 -15.42 -15.33
N SER A 30 6.08 -14.90 -14.96
CA SER A 30 6.86 -13.99 -15.81
C SER A 30 8.34 -13.99 -15.40
N SER A 31 9.16 -13.17 -16.05
CA SER A 31 10.62 -13.14 -15.90
C SER A 31 11.05 -12.47 -14.59
N THR A 32 10.85 -11.15 -14.50
CA THR A 32 11.35 -10.32 -13.40
C THR A 32 10.31 -9.28 -13.05
N ILE A 33 10.00 -9.14 -11.77
CA ILE A 33 9.17 -8.08 -11.23
C ILE A 33 10.00 -6.80 -11.22
N THR A 34 9.48 -5.75 -11.84
CA THR A 34 10.17 -4.46 -11.93
C THR A 34 9.44 -3.35 -11.19
N ASN A 35 8.19 -3.57 -10.76
CA ASN A 35 7.46 -2.62 -9.96
C ASN A 35 6.46 -3.33 -9.02
N VAL A 36 6.29 -2.80 -7.81
CA VAL A 36 5.32 -3.27 -6.80
C VAL A 36 4.63 -2.05 -6.20
N TYR A 37 3.30 -2.07 -6.18
CA TYR A 37 2.46 -1.02 -5.62
C TYR A 37 1.44 -1.63 -4.66
N TYR A 38 1.25 -1.02 -3.49
CA TYR A 38 0.28 -1.48 -2.49
C TYR A 38 -0.84 -0.47 -2.33
N GLU A 39 -2.08 -0.94 -2.38
CA GLU A 39 -3.27 -0.14 -2.14
C GLU A 39 -4.42 -1.01 -1.63
N GLU A 40 -5.15 -0.54 -0.62
CA GLU A 40 -6.40 -1.13 -0.11
C GLU A 40 -6.38 -2.67 0.09
N GLY A 41 -5.27 -3.22 0.58
CA GLY A 41 -5.15 -4.66 0.84
C GLY A 41 -4.78 -5.50 -0.38
N PHE A 42 -4.41 -4.86 -1.49
CA PHE A 42 -3.90 -5.50 -2.69
C PHE A 42 -2.47 -5.04 -3.00
N VAL A 43 -1.70 -5.94 -3.58
CA VAL A 43 -0.35 -5.72 -4.09
C VAL A 43 -0.40 -5.91 -5.59
N TYR A 44 -0.08 -4.85 -6.32
CA TYR A 44 0.02 -4.84 -7.77
C TYR A 44 1.48 -5.01 -8.16
N ALA A 45 1.79 -6.12 -8.84
CA ALA A 45 3.15 -6.44 -9.27
C ALA A 45 3.23 -6.45 -10.80
N TYR A 46 4.10 -5.61 -11.36
CA TYR A 46 4.38 -5.60 -12.78
C TYR A 46 5.60 -6.46 -13.09
N SER A 47 5.44 -7.39 -14.03
CA SER A 47 6.50 -8.29 -14.45
C SER A 47 6.40 -8.63 -15.93
N GLY A 48 7.38 -8.18 -16.72
CA GLY A 48 7.56 -8.61 -18.12
C GLY A 48 6.33 -8.43 -19.00
N GLY A 49 5.62 -7.30 -18.89
CA GLY A 49 4.40 -7.05 -19.65
C GLY A 49 3.12 -7.54 -18.98
N HIS A 50 3.20 -8.17 -17.82
CA HIS A 50 2.03 -8.63 -17.07
C HIS A 50 1.86 -7.80 -15.80
N LEU A 51 0.62 -7.46 -15.45
CA LEU A 51 0.25 -6.88 -14.18
C LEU A 51 -0.57 -7.91 -13.39
N PHE A 52 -0.10 -8.22 -12.18
CA PHE A 52 -0.77 -9.14 -11.27
C PHE A 52 -1.35 -8.35 -10.11
N CYS A 53 -2.58 -8.67 -9.72
CA CYS A 53 -3.14 -8.25 -8.43
C CYS A 53 -3.10 -9.42 -7.47
N ILE A 54 -2.49 -9.17 -6.31
CA ILE A 54 -2.23 -10.16 -5.28
C ILE A 54 -2.85 -9.68 -3.98
N SER A 55 -3.57 -10.56 -3.30
CA SER A 55 -4.09 -10.30 -1.96
C SER A 55 -2.93 -10.06 -0.99
N ALA A 56 -2.92 -8.92 -0.32
CA ALA A 56 -1.92 -8.60 0.70
C ALA A 56 -2.06 -9.47 1.96
N GLN A 57 -3.20 -10.15 2.11
CA GLN A 57 -3.48 -10.96 3.29
C GLN A 57 -2.73 -12.28 3.25
N ASP A 58 -2.77 -12.97 2.12
CA ASP A 58 -2.32 -14.37 1.98
C ASP A 58 -1.43 -14.61 0.75
N GLY A 59 -1.20 -13.59 -0.09
CA GLY A 59 -0.41 -13.73 -1.30
C GLY A 59 -1.16 -14.41 -2.47
N SER A 60 -2.46 -14.64 -2.37
CA SER A 60 -3.21 -15.25 -3.48
C SER A 60 -3.31 -14.30 -4.68
N ILE A 61 -3.12 -14.82 -5.89
CA ILE A 61 -3.31 -14.04 -7.12
C ILE A 61 -4.81 -13.91 -7.35
N VAL A 62 -5.31 -12.67 -7.32
CA VAL A 62 -6.72 -12.34 -7.54
C VAL A 62 -7.02 -12.27 -9.03
N TRP A 63 -6.15 -11.59 -9.80
CA TRP A 63 -6.25 -11.50 -11.24
C TRP A 63 -4.90 -11.22 -11.91
N GLU A 64 -4.86 -11.43 -13.23
CA GLU A 64 -3.73 -11.13 -14.10
C GLU A 64 -4.21 -10.36 -15.34
N ASN A 65 -3.48 -9.32 -15.74
CA ASN A 65 -3.64 -8.62 -17.01
C ASN A 65 -2.34 -8.66 -17.82
N GLN A 66 -2.41 -9.13 -19.05
CA GLN A 66 -1.24 -9.35 -19.93
C GLN A 66 -0.78 -8.09 -20.68
N LEU A 67 -1.45 -6.95 -20.51
CA LEU A 67 -1.13 -5.65 -21.14
C LEU A 67 -0.73 -5.78 -22.62
N LYS A 68 -1.46 -6.62 -23.35
CA LYS A 68 -1.10 -7.04 -24.71
C LYS A 68 -0.91 -5.83 -25.64
N GLY A 69 0.21 -5.82 -26.35
CA GLY A 69 0.53 -4.78 -27.33
C GLY A 69 1.16 -3.52 -26.75
N LEU A 70 1.39 -3.43 -25.43
CA LEU A 70 2.04 -2.27 -24.79
C LEU A 70 3.56 -2.43 -24.62
N GLY A 71 4.10 -3.61 -24.95
CA GLY A 71 5.52 -3.92 -24.85
C GLY A 71 5.99 -4.29 -23.43
N TYR A 72 7.30 -4.28 -23.23
CA TYR A 72 7.98 -4.76 -22.01
C TYR A 72 8.74 -3.64 -21.27
N GLY A 73 8.37 -2.38 -21.51
CA GLY A 73 9.03 -1.23 -20.92
C GLY A 73 8.72 -1.02 -19.44
N THR A 74 9.23 0.06 -18.86
CA THR A 74 8.93 0.44 -17.48
C THR A 74 7.43 0.69 -17.30
N CYS A 75 6.83 0.09 -16.28
CA CYS A 75 5.46 0.38 -15.87
C CYS A 75 5.45 1.40 -14.73
N ILE A 76 4.66 2.47 -14.88
CA ILE A 76 4.36 3.42 -13.81
C ILE A 76 2.93 3.14 -13.35
N ILE A 77 2.75 2.93 -12.05
CA ILE A 77 1.46 2.64 -11.44
C ILE A 77 1.03 3.88 -10.65
N ALA A 78 -0.13 4.42 -11.00
CA ALA A 78 -0.78 5.50 -10.27
C ALA A 78 -2.19 5.04 -9.90
N SER A 79 -2.67 5.47 -8.73
CA SER A 79 -4.04 5.18 -8.28
C SER A 79 -4.70 6.38 -7.62
N GLU A 80 -6.02 6.37 -7.59
CA GLU A 80 -6.86 7.48 -7.13
C GLU A 80 -6.64 7.78 -5.64
N GLN A 81 -6.32 6.78 -4.80
CA GLN A 81 -6.08 6.97 -3.36
C GLN A 81 -4.64 7.38 -3.03
N GLN A 82 -3.77 7.59 -4.02
CA GLN A 82 -2.35 7.88 -3.80
C GLN A 82 -2.11 9.26 -3.13
N SER A 83 -3.16 10.06 -2.88
CA SER A 83 -3.06 11.41 -2.30
C SER A 83 -3.95 11.74 -1.08
N THR A 84 -4.68 10.80 -0.45
CA THR A 84 -5.73 11.19 0.52
C THR A 84 -5.34 11.11 2.01
N SER A 85 -4.35 10.32 2.39
CA SER A 85 -4.07 10.04 3.82
C SER A 85 -3.42 11.20 4.59
N VAL A 86 -2.77 12.14 3.90
CA VAL A 86 -2.19 13.35 4.53
C VAL A 86 -3.25 14.41 4.83
N ILE A 87 -4.35 14.46 4.07
CA ILE A 87 -5.33 15.56 4.19
C ILE A 87 -6.39 15.21 5.24
N ALA A 88 -6.90 13.98 5.24
CA ALA A 88 -7.94 13.54 6.18
C ALA A 88 -7.44 13.46 7.64
N SER A 89 -6.19 13.00 7.84
CA SER A 89 -5.59 12.92 9.18
C SER A 89 -5.27 14.30 9.76
N GLN A 90 -4.86 15.25 8.92
CA GLN A 90 -4.56 16.62 9.34
C GLN A 90 -5.83 17.41 9.71
N ILE A 91 -6.93 17.26 8.96
CA ILE A 91 -8.21 17.93 9.27
C ILE A 91 -8.80 17.40 10.59
N ALA A 92 -8.81 16.08 10.79
CA ALA A 92 -9.33 15.46 12.02
C ALA A 92 -8.50 15.83 13.26
N THR A 93 -7.16 15.87 13.13
CA THR A 93 -6.26 16.25 14.23
C THR A 93 -6.41 17.72 14.60
N GLN A 94 -6.58 18.61 13.61
CA GLN A 94 -6.80 20.05 13.85
C GLN A 94 -8.16 20.33 14.51
N GLN A 95 -9.22 19.63 14.11
CA GLN A 95 -10.54 19.77 14.75
C GLN A 95 -10.55 19.27 16.19
N ALA A 96 -9.89 18.14 16.48
CA ALA A 96 -9.80 17.61 17.84
C ALA A 96 -8.99 18.53 18.78
N ALA A 97 -7.90 19.12 18.29
CA ALA A 97 -7.11 20.07 19.07
C ALA A 97 -7.88 21.38 19.35
N ALA A 98 -8.65 21.89 18.37
CA ALA A 98 -9.46 23.08 18.56
C ALA A 98 -10.55 22.89 19.63
N SER A 99 -11.18 21.71 19.69
CA SER A 99 -12.19 21.42 20.73
C SER A 99 -11.62 21.31 22.15
N ALA A 100 -10.38 20.82 22.29
CA ALA A 100 -9.74 20.65 23.61
C ALA A 100 -9.33 21.99 24.27
N VAL A 101 -8.91 22.98 23.47
CA VAL A 101 -8.51 24.31 23.96
C VAL A 101 -9.71 25.09 24.52
N ILE A 102 -10.89 24.92 23.93
CA ILE A 102 -12.12 25.61 24.34
C ILE A 102 -12.62 25.08 25.70
N VAL A 103 -12.44 23.78 25.97
CA VAL A 103 -12.85 23.15 27.23
C VAL A 103 -11.90 23.49 28.40
N ALA A 104 -10.60 23.63 28.13
CA ALA A 104 -9.63 23.98 29.18
C ALA A 104 -9.75 25.45 29.64
N GLY A 105 -10.11 26.37 28.73
CA GLY A 105 -10.26 27.80 29.04
C GLY A 105 -11.46 28.13 29.94
N SER A 106 -12.55 27.37 29.84
CA SER A 106 -13.78 27.59 30.62
C SER A 106 -13.72 27.00 32.03
N ALA A 107 -12.84 26.01 32.29
CA ALA A 107 -12.64 25.45 33.62
C ALA A 107 -11.75 26.32 34.53
N SER A 108 -10.92 27.19 33.94
CA SER A 108 -9.92 27.98 34.69
C SER A 108 -10.45 29.32 35.22
N SER A 109 -11.70 29.66 34.93
CA SER A 109 -12.34 30.94 35.30
C SER A 109 -13.37 30.81 36.44
N ALA A 110 -13.45 29.63 37.09
CA ALA A 110 -14.39 29.34 38.17
C ALA A 110 -13.67 28.87 39.45
N THR A 111 -12.84 29.72 40.06
CA THR A 111 -12.41 29.65 41.48
C THR A 111 -11.98 31.03 41.97
#